data_AF-A0A7J6S6N1-F1
#
_entry.id   AF-A0A7J6S6N1-F1
#
_cell.length_a   1.000
_cell.length_b   1.000
_cell.length_c   1.000
_cell.angle_alpha   90.00
_cell.angle_beta   90.00
_cell.angle_gamma   90.00
#
_symmetry.space_group_name_H-M   'P 1'
#
loop_
_entity.id
_entity.type
_entity.pdbx_description
1 polymer ?
#
loop_
_entity_poly.entity_id
_entity_poly.type
_entity_poly.pdbx_seq_one_letter_code
_entity_poly.pdbx_strand_id
1 'polypeptide(L)'
;VTSWSLMSRTVRKIRLKGMELNADESTIVVNYMQDVCVMDAKGKVISTESTPGQKFVRVREVGADLELKADQVMQAASKYIMPKQRDELIRLLGVLRAYQGSQARPGSSRKQGSLRQQQVPPVEEAPVNHYETIFRLLPDASPSSIEMYKDKLYEDTVEEKLMGARYFLRLCVDPRTFEYISRQAMSTEGDQGGFNCTWLTVLARVLREESMGLFDLPTTISACFLCLSTYASLHPLLSASQCGGITLKLIDHEVQERARALRQGVDQCRISQDPGGLAREERKVMK
;
A
#
# COMPACT_ATOMS: atom_id res chain seq x y z
N VAL A 1 -27.89 47.86 -11.29
CA VAL A 1 -27.03 47.14 -10.34
C VAL A 1 -27.93 46.39 -9.37
N THR A 2 -28.22 45.12 -9.64
CA THR A 2 -28.91 44.23 -8.71
C THR A 2 -28.30 42.84 -8.89
N SER A 3 -27.22 42.62 -8.13
CA SER A 3 -26.55 41.34 -8.00
C SER A 3 -27.51 40.35 -7.35
N TRP A 4 -28.04 39.42 -8.14
CA TRP A 4 -28.75 38.25 -7.63
C TRP A 4 -27.68 37.26 -7.16
N SER A 5 -27.52 37.18 -5.85
CA SER A 5 -26.71 36.16 -5.18
C SER A 5 -27.25 34.78 -5.57
N LEU A 6 -26.59 34.09 -6.50
CA LEU A 6 -26.81 32.66 -6.73
C LEU A 6 -26.49 31.92 -5.43
N MET A 7 -27.55 31.45 -4.75
CA MET A 7 -27.44 30.59 -3.58
C MET A 7 -26.82 29.26 -4.00
N SER A 8 -25.49 29.18 -3.94
CA SER A 8 -24.76 27.93 -4.08
C SER A 8 -24.86 27.16 -2.76
N ARG A 9 -25.25 25.88 -2.84
CA ARG A 9 -25.42 25.02 -1.66
C ARG A 9 -24.16 24.19 -1.46
N THR A 10 -23.55 24.27 -0.28
CA THR A 10 -22.37 23.47 0.06
C THR A 10 -22.78 22.22 0.84
N VAL A 11 -22.36 21.04 0.39
CA VAL A 11 -22.57 19.75 1.06
C VAL A 11 -21.23 19.19 1.49
N ARG A 12 -21.11 18.78 2.75
CA ARG A 12 -19.91 18.12 3.29
C ARG A 12 -20.15 16.62 3.33
N LYS A 13 -19.27 15.85 2.70
CA LYS A 13 -19.29 14.38 2.71
C LYS A 13 -17.99 13.87 3.30
N ILE A 14 -18.08 12.91 4.21
CA ILE A 14 -16.91 12.26 4.81
C ILE A 14 -16.80 10.86 4.19
N ARG A 15 -15.63 10.54 3.64
CA ARG A 15 -15.29 9.21 3.14
C ARG A 15 -14.19 8.62 4.02
N LEU A 16 -14.41 7.43 4.58
CA LEU A 16 -13.35 6.77 5.32
C LEU A 16 -12.30 6.19 4.35
N LYS A 17 -11.03 6.46 4.62
CA LYS A 17 -9.88 5.96 3.86
C LYS A 17 -9.24 4.74 4.54
N GLY A 18 -9.18 4.72 5.87
CA GLY A 18 -8.63 3.59 6.63
C GLY A 18 -8.67 3.79 8.15
N MET A 19 -8.41 2.72 8.90
CA MET A 19 -8.29 2.75 10.37
C MET A 19 -7.02 2.03 10.79
N GLU A 20 -6.26 2.65 11.69
CA GLU A 20 -4.98 2.17 12.17
C GLU A 20 -4.96 2.18 13.70
N LEU A 21 -4.16 1.31 14.32
CA LEU A 21 -4.00 1.25 15.77
C LEU A 21 -2.63 1.82 16.16
N ASN A 22 -2.64 2.85 17.00
CA ASN A 22 -1.47 3.26 17.78
C ASN A 22 -1.52 2.53 19.13
N ALA A 23 -0.73 1.46 19.25
CA ALA A 23 -0.71 0.59 20.43
C ALA A 23 -0.11 1.28 21.67
N ASP A 24 0.89 2.15 21.48
CA ASP A 24 1.59 2.85 22.57
C ASP A 24 0.69 3.87 23.26
N GLU A 25 -0.14 4.57 22.49
CA GLU A 25 -1.10 5.56 23.01
C GLU A 25 -2.50 4.97 23.24
N SER A 26 -2.67 3.67 23.02
CA SER A 26 -3.97 2.98 23.03
C SER A 26 -5.04 3.74 22.26
N THR A 27 -4.71 4.20 21.06
CA THR A 27 -5.53 5.11 20.27
C THR A 27 -5.74 4.57 18.87
N ILE A 28 -6.99 4.56 18.42
CA ILE A 28 -7.38 4.17 17.07
C ILE A 28 -7.38 5.45 16.22
N VAL A 29 -6.59 5.45 15.16
CA VAL A 29 -6.45 6.55 14.21
C VAL A 29 -7.34 6.27 13.01
N VAL A 30 -8.31 7.15 12.78
CA VAL A 30 -9.30 7.02 11.71
C VAL A 30 -8.94 8.03 10.63
N ASN A 31 -8.43 7.55 9.49
CA ASN A 31 -8.02 8.34 8.34
C ASN A 31 -9.23 8.56 7.40
N TYR A 32 -9.64 9.81 7.17
CA TYR A 32 -10.80 10.15 6.34
C TYR A 32 -10.48 11.24 5.31
N MET A 33 -11.29 11.32 4.25
CA MET A 33 -11.32 12.41 3.28
C MET A 33 -12.62 13.19 3.47
N GLN A 34 -12.52 14.50 3.65
CA GLN A 34 -13.66 15.40 3.68
C GLN A 34 -13.82 16.07 2.31
N ASP A 35 -14.88 15.71 1.62
CA ASP A 35 -15.27 16.32 0.36
C ASP A 35 -16.24 17.47 0.63
N VAL A 36 -15.89 18.67 0.18
CA VAL A 36 -16.76 19.84 0.16
C VAL A 36 -17.27 19.99 -1.27
N CYS A 37 -18.52 19.59 -1.48
CA CYS A 37 -19.19 19.70 -2.77
C CYS A 37 -20.00 21.00 -2.82
N VAL A 38 -19.69 21.88 -3.76
CA VAL A 38 -20.49 23.08 -4.05
C VAL A 38 -21.46 22.73 -5.18
N MET A 39 -22.76 22.87 -4.90
CA MET A 39 -23.86 22.55 -5.82
C MET A 39 -24.49 23.81 -6.39
N ASP A 40 -24.91 23.74 -7.66
CA ASP A 40 -25.72 24.77 -8.30
C ASP A 40 -27.17 24.75 -7.80
N ALA A 41 -27.95 25.76 -8.23
CA ALA A 41 -29.37 25.85 -7.93
C ALA A 41 -30.21 24.68 -8.49
N LYS A 42 -29.63 23.84 -9.37
CA LYS A 42 -30.26 22.65 -9.97
C LYS A 42 -29.81 21.35 -9.29
N GLY A 43 -29.01 21.43 -8.21
CA GLY A 43 -28.52 20.27 -7.45
C GLY A 43 -27.33 19.53 -8.09
N LYS A 44 -26.73 20.08 -9.15
CA LYS A 44 -25.55 19.50 -9.80
C LYS A 44 -24.28 19.99 -9.11
N VAL A 45 -23.36 19.06 -8.83
CA VAL A 45 -22.06 19.38 -8.20
C VAL A 45 -21.20 20.14 -9.20
N ILE A 46 -20.87 21.38 -8.89
CA ILE A 46 -20.04 22.27 -9.72
C ILE A 46 -18.55 22.13 -9.35
N SER A 47 -18.26 21.94 -8.06
CA SER A 47 -16.89 21.81 -7.56
C SER A 47 -16.85 20.87 -6.38
N THR A 48 -15.79 20.07 -6.28
CA THR A 48 -15.52 19.18 -5.14
C THR A 48 -14.08 19.40 -4.68
N GLU A 49 -13.93 19.92 -3.47
CA GLU A 49 -12.63 20.07 -2.81
C GLU A 49 -12.48 18.94 -1.79
N SER A 50 -11.40 18.15 -1.87
CA SER A 50 -11.18 16.99 -1.01
C SER A 50 -9.99 17.24 -0.10
N THR A 51 -10.21 17.21 1.22
CA THR A 51 -9.19 17.46 2.24
C THR A 51 -8.97 16.21 3.10
N PRO A 52 -7.74 15.72 3.26
CA PRO A 52 -7.44 14.61 4.16
C PRO A 52 -7.54 15.06 5.62
N GLY A 53 -8.04 14.18 6.49
CA GLY A 53 -8.14 14.42 7.94
C GLY A 53 -7.97 13.15 8.75
N GLN A 54 -7.60 13.31 10.02
CA GLN A 54 -7.40 12.21 10.96
C GLN A 54 -8.22 12.44 12.22
N LYS A 55 -8.87 11.38 12.72
CA LYS A 55 -9.55 11.39 14.00
C LYS A 55 -8.95 10.35 14.94
N PHE A 56 -8.50 10.81 16.09
CA PHE A 56 -7.95 9.98 17.16
C PHE A 56 -9.06 9.58 18.12
N VAL A 57 -9.23 8.27 18.34
CA VAL A 57 -10.19 7.71 19.29
C VAL A 57 -9.43 6.90 20.33
N ARG A 58 -9.30 7.47 21.53
CA ARG A 58 -8.57 6.84 22.63
C ARG A 58 -9.40 5.75 23.30
N VAL A 59 -8.82 4.56 23.43
CA VAL A 59 -9.45 3.39 24.05
C VAL A 59 -8.71 3.09 25.36
N ARG A 60 -9.34 3.46 26.49
CA ARG A 60 -8.67 3.39 27.81
C ARG A 60 -8.44 1.97 28.31
N GLU A 61 -9.45 1.09 28.17
CA GLU A 61 -9.36 -0.31 28.58
C GLU A 61 -10.17 -1.17 27.62
N VAL A 62 -9.54 -2.24 27.13
CA VAL A 62 -10.20 -3.25 26.31
C VAL A 62 -10.62 -4.40 27.23
N GLY A 63 -11.89 -4.42 27.61
CA GLY A 63 -12.47 -5.48 28.45
C GLY A 63 -12.54 -6.84 27.73
N ALA A 64 -13.08 -7.85 28.43
CA ALA A 64 -13.25 -9.19 27.86
C ALA A 64 -14.20 -9.22 26.65
N ASP A 65 -15.17 -8.31 26.63
CA ASP A 65 -16.17 -8.17 25.57
C ASP A 65 -15.71 -7.12 24.53
N LEU A 66 -15.11 -7.61 23.45
CA LEU A 66 -14.60 -6.80 22.34
C LEU A 66 -15.74 -6.21 21.50
N GLU A 67 -16.88 -6.89 21.41
CA GLU A 67 -18.01 -6.46 20.58
C GLU A 67 -18.72 -5.25 21.18
N LEU A 68 -18.98 -5.30 22.49
CA LEU A 68 -19.57 -4.18 23.21
C LEU A 68 -18.65 -2.95 23.21
N LYS A 69 -17.33 -3.14 23.18
CA LYS A 69 -16.37 -2.05 23.09
C LYS A 69 -16.28 -1.46 21.69
N ALA A 70 -16.36 -2.29 20.65
CA ALA A 70 -16.46 -1.84 19.27
C ALA A 70 -17.69 -0.95 19.09
N ASP A 71 -18.84 -1.31 19.66
CA ASP A 71 -20.05 -0.50 19.63
C ASP A 71 -19.87 0.87 20.30
N GLN A 72 -19.21 0.92 21.46
CA GLN A 72 -18.92 2.19 22.15
C GLN A 72 -18.00 3.10 21.32
N VAL A 73 -16.97 2.52 20.70
CA VAL A 73 -16.02 3.25 19.85
C VAL A 73 -16.69 3.74 18.57
N MET A 74 -17.53 2.91 17.95
CA MET A 74 -18.35 3.29 16.81
C MET A 74 -19.37 4.38 17.15
N GLN A 75 -19.97 4.36 18.33
CA GLN A 75 -20.88 5.41 18.78
C GLN A 75 -20.14 6.74 18.97
N ALA A 76 -18.95 6.71 19.59
CA ALA A 76 -18.11 7.88 19.80
C ALA A 76 -17.57 8.49 18.50
N ALA A 77 -17.33 7.66 17.48
CA ALA A 77 -16.79 8.06 16.18
C ALA A 77 -17.77 7.84 15.02
N SER A 78 -19.08 7.86 15.29
CA SER A 78 -20.17 7.57 14.35
C SER A 78 -20.21 8.48 13.11
N LYS A 79 -19.54 9.64 13.18
CA LYS A 79 -19.37 10.57 12.05
C LYS A 79 -18.29 10.15 11.05
N TYR A 80 -17.37 9.28 11.46
CA TYR A 80 -16.16 8.92 10.70
C TYR A 80 -16.07 7.41 10.42
N ILE A 81 -16.62 6.57 11.30
CA ILE A 81 -16.60 5.12 11.18
C ILE A 81 -17.96 4.64 10.67
N MET A 82 -17.98 3.86 9.59
CA MET A 82 -19.20 3.28 9.03
C MET A 82 -19.53 1.92 9.68
N PRO A 83 -20.82 1.52 9.71
CA PRO A 83 -21.24 0.21 10.24
C PRO A 83 -20.53 -0.99 9.63
N LYS A 84 -20.13 -0.90 8.37
CA LYS A 84 -19.42 -1.95 7.62
C LYS A 84 -18.00 -2.23 8.13
N GLN A 85 -17.46 -1.38 9.00
CA GLN A 85 -16.07 -1.45 9.49
C GLN A 85 -15.99 -1.99 10.92
N ARG A 86 -17.10 -2.52 11.44
CA ARG A 86 -17.21 -3.14 12.77
C ARG A 86 -16.20 -4.26 12.97
N ASP A 87 -16.08 -5.17 12.03
CA ASP A 87 -15.21 -6.35 12.16
C ASP A 87 -13.72 -5.96 12.20
N GLU A 88 -13.34 -4.97 11.38
CA GLU A 88 -11.99 -4.43 11.38
C GLU A 88 -11.68 -3.71 12.70
N LEU A 89 -12.66 -3.01 13.27
CA LEU A 89 -12.52 -2.39 14.58
C LEU A 89 -12.36 -3.43 15.70
N ILE A 90 -13.13 -4.51 15.68
CA ILE A 90 -13.01 -5.63 16.64
C ILE A 90 -11.62 -6.26 16.54
N ARG A 91 -11.10 -6.45 15.33
CA ARG A 91 -9.75 -6.96 15.10
C ARG A 91 -8.68 -6.05 15.71
N LEU A 92 -8.75 -4.74 15.45
CA LEU A 92 -7.82 -3.75 16.02
C LEU A 92 -7.89 -3.70 17.56
N LEU A 93 -9.10 -3.79 18.13
CA LEU A 93 -9.29 -3.86 19.58
C LEU A 93 -8.70 -5.15 20.17
N GLY A 94 -8.79 -6.28 19.46
CA GLY A 94 -8.15 -7.54 19.84
C GLY A 94 -6.62 -7.43 19.92
N VAL A 95 -6.00 -6.76 18.94
CA VAL A 95 -4.56 -6.48 18.94
C VAL A 95 -4.17 -5.56 20.11
N LEU A 96 -4.96 -4.52 20.38
CA LEU A 96 -4.73 -3.62 21.51
C LEU A 96 -4.82 -4.36 22.86
N ARG A 97 -5.78 -5.29 23.01
CA ARG A 97 -5.91 -6.12 24.21
C ARG A 97 -4.67 -7.00 24.44
N ALA A 98 -4.15 -7.61 23.39
CA ALA A 98 -2.93 -8.41 23.47
C ALA A 98 -1.72 -7.56 23.91
N TYR A 99 -1.63 -6.32 23.42
CA TYR A 99 -0.59 -5.37 23.82
C TYR A 99 -0.73 -4.93 25.29
N GLN A 100 -1.94 -4.59 25.73
CA GLN A 100 -2.23 -4.21 27.13
C GLN A 100 -1.99 -5.37 28.12
N GLY A 101 -2.30 -6.61 27.72
CA GLY A 101 -2.04 -7.80 28.54
C GLY A 101 -0.55 -8.12 28.72
N SER A 102 0.29 -7.76 27.75
CA SER A 102 1.76 -7.93 27.83
C SER A 102 2.42 -6.90 28.76
N GLN A 103 1.87 -5.68 28.82
CA GLN A 103 2.37 -4.56 29.65
C GLN A 103 1.96 -4.68 31.13
N ALA A 104 0.99 -5.54 31.49
CA ALA A 104 0.34 -5.56 32.81
C ALA A 104 1.03 -6.42 33.91
N ARG A 105 2.30 -6.81 33.78
CA ARG A 105 3.01 -7.53 34.87
C ARG A 105 4.13 -6.71 35.52
N PRO A 106 3.85 -6.00 36.62
CA PRO A 106 4.87 -5.58 37.57
C PRO A 106 4.81 -6.40 38.87
N GLY A 107 5.90 -7.12 39.19
CA GLY A 107 6.28 -7.43 40.58
C GLY A 107 6.25 -8.89 41.05
N SER A 108 7.39 -9.58 41.02
CA SER A 108 8.03 -10.09 42.25
C SER A 108 9.48 -10.57 42.00
N SER A 109 10.40 -9.75 42.51
CA SER A 109 11.71 -10.03 43.11
C SER A 109 12.49 -11.33 42.82
N ARG A 110 13.65 -11.13 42.16
CA ARG A 110 15.02 -11.53 42.59
C ARG A 110 15.29 -13.03 42.87
N LYS A 111 16.08 -13.67 41.99
CA LYS A 111 17.45 -14.17 42.27
C LYS A 111 18.05 -14.92 41.06
N GLN A 112 19.33 -14.62 40.82
CA GLN A 112 20.41 -15.48 40.33
C GLN A 112 20.17 -16.37 39.09
N GLY A 113 20.86 -15.98 38.01
CA GLY A 113 21.83 -16.83 37.34
C GLY A 113 21.38 -18.24 36.94
N SER A 114 20.96 -18.38 35.69
CA SER A 114 21.43 -19.46 34.84
C SER A 114 21.13 -19.07 33.39
N LEU A 115 22.13 -19.21 32.52
CA LEU A 115 21.86 -19.40 31.11
C LEU A 115 20.83 -20.53 30.99
N ARG A 116 19.64 -20.19 30.53
CA ARG A 116 18.72 -21.16 29.98
C ARG A 116 18.08 -20.45 28.83
N GLN A 117 18.48 -20.87 27.63
CA GLN A 117 17.74 -20.63 26.39
C GLN A 117 16.26 -20.75 26.72
N GLN A 118 15.58 -19.61 26.80
CA GLN A 118 14.14 -19.59 26.99
C GLN A 118 13.58 -19.92 25.62
N GLN A 119 13.37 -21.22 25.42
CA GLN A 119 12.55 -21.76 24.37
C GLN A 119 11.26 -20.94 24.37
N VAL A 120 11.13 -20.12 23.33
CA VAL A 120 9.86 -19.56 22.92
C VAL A 120 8.92 -20.77 22.80
N PRO A 121 7.76 -20.81 23.48
CA PRO A 121 6.75 -21.79 23.10
C PRO A 121 6.53 -21.60 21.60
N PRO A 122 6.47 -22.66 20.78
CA PRO A 122 6.18 -22.49 19.37
C PRO A 122 4.80 -21.83 19.33
N VAL A 123 4.77 -20.54 19.05
CA VAL A 123 3.60 -19.96 18.42
C VAL A 123 3.48 -20.83 17.18
N GLU A 124 2.43 -21.65 17.12
CA GLU A 124 1.92 -22.07 15.83
C GLU A 124 1.51 -20.76 15.14
N GLU A 125 2.51 -20.07 14.60
CA GLU A 125 2.33 -19.10 13.54
C GLU A 125 1.79 -19.96 12.42
N ALA A 126 0.46 -20.12 12.39
CA ALA A 126 -0.22 -20.48 11.17
C ALA A 126 0.42 -19.56 10.12
N PRO A 127 1.14 -20.13 9.14
CA PRO A 127 2.07 -19.37 8.32
C PRO A 127 1.31 -18.16 7.81
N VAL A 128 1.72 -16.95 8.23
CA VAL A 128 1.02 -15.75 7.81
C VAL A 128 1.02 -15.82 6.31
N ASN A 129 -0.18 -15.93 5.83
CA ASN A 129 -0.37 -16.33 4.49
C ASN A 129 -0.26 -15.07 3.66
N HIS A 130 0.97 -14.73 3.32
CA HIS A 130 1.28 -13.49 2.62
C HIS A 130 0.51 -13.45 1.29
N TYR A 131 0.25 -14.62 0.67
CA TYR A 131 -0.61 -14.70 -0.51
C TYR A 131 -2.08 -14.32 -0.20
N GLU A 132 -2.67 -14.82 0.88
CA GLU A 132 -4.05 -14.48 1.30
C GLU A 132 -4.20 -12.99 1.66
N THR A 133 -3.16 -12.41 2.27
CA THR A 133 -3.15 -10.98 2.62
C THR A 133 -3.07 -10.11 1.37
N ILE A 134 -2.15 -10.41 0.45
CA ILE A 134 -2.04 -9.73 -0.85
C ILE A 134 -3.33 -9.89 -1.63
N PHE A 135 -3.91 -11.10 -1.65
CA PHE A 135 -5.16 -11.39 -2.32
C PHE A 135 -6.29 -10.46 -1.84
N ARG A 136 -6.47 -10.27 -0.54
CA ARG A 136 -7.52 -9.40 0.03
C ARG A 136 -7.35 -7.91 -0.26
N LEU A 137 -6.13 -7.45 -0.55
CA LEU A 137 -5.84 -6.05 -0.85
C LEU A 137 -5.99 -5.70 -2.34
N LEU A 138 -6.06 -6.72 -3.20
CA LEU A 138 -6.21 -6.54 -4.64
C LEU A 138 -7.69 -6.37 -5.02
N PRO A 139 -7.99 -5.54 -6.04
CA PRO A 139 -9.35 -5.37 -6.52
C PRO A 139 -9.84 -6.69 -7.14
N ASP A 140 -11.14 -6.94 -7.03
CA ASP A 140 -11.75 -8.10 -7.67
C ASP A 140 -11.61 -8.02 -9.20
N ALA A 141 -11.16 -9.13 -9.79
CA ALA A 141 -10.86 -9.23 -11.21
C ALA A 141 -11.51 -10.50 -11.78
N SER A 142 -12.04 -10.38 -13.00
CA SER A 142 -12.60 -11.49 -13.77
C SER A 142 -11.72 -11.76 -15.00
N PRO A 143 -11.40 -13.02 -15.32
CA PRO A 143 -10.63 -13.36 -16.51
C PRO A 143 -11.37 -13.00 -17.82
N SER A 144 -12.68 -12.75 -17.77
CA SER A 144 -13.46 -12.29 -18.93
C SER A 144 -13.16 -10.84 -19.33
N SER A 145 -12.51 -10.07 -18.46
CA SER A 145 -12.28 -8.64 -18.66
C SER A 145 -10.81 -8.29 -18.92
N ILE A 146 -10.01 -9.25 -19.40
CA ILE A 146 -8.57 -9.07 -19.69
C ILE A 146 -8.30 -7.90 -20.65
N GLU A 147 -9.11 -7.76 -21.70
CA GLU A 147 -8.96 -6.67 -22.68
C GLU A 147 -9.13 -5.30 -22.02
N MET A 148 -10.13 -5.14 -21.15
CA MET A 148 -10.32 -3.90 -20.38
C MET A 148 -9.12 -3.62 -19.46
N TYR A 149 -8.50 -4.64 -18.88
CA TYR A 149 -7.31 -4.45 -18.04
C TYR A 149 -6.08 -4.07 -18.86
N LYS A 150 -5.97 -4.60 -20.08
CA LYS A 150 -4.94 -4.24 -21.05
C LYS A 150 -5.11 -2.78 -21.50
N ASP A 151 -6.33 -2.34 -21.78
CA ASP A 151 -6.64 -0.95 -22.16
C ASP A 151 -6.17 0.03 -21.08
N LYS A 152 -6.37 -0.31 -19.80
CA LYS A 152 -5.87 0.49 -18.67
C LYS A 152 -4.36 0.68 -18.62
N LEU A 153 -3.59 -0.24 -19.22
CA LEU A 153 -2.14 -0.12 -19.29
C LEU A 153 -1.68 0.84 -20.40
N TYR A 154 -2.56 1.19 -21.34
CA TYR A 154 -2.30 2.18 -22.40
C TYR A 154 -2.72 3.60 -22.01
N GLU A 155 -3.48 3.78 -20.92
CA GLU A 155 -3.88 5.10 -20.44
C GLU A 155 -2.67 5.93 -20.00
N ASP A 156 -2.74 7.26 -20.12
CA ASP A 156 -1.63 8.15 -19.80
C ASP A 156 -1.39 8.32 -18.29
N THR A 157 -2.40 8.00 -17.46
CA THR A 157 -2.31 8.21 -16.01
C THR A 157 -1.67 7.01 -15.29
N VAL A 158 -0.70 7.28 -14.41
CA VAL A 158 0.02 6.24 -13.65
C VAL A 158 -0.94 5.44 -12.75
N GLU A 159 -1.95 6.10 -12.19
CA GLU A 159 -2.97 5.46 -11.35
C GLU A 159 -3.83 4.44 -12.12
N GLU A 160 -4.17 4.72 -13.37
CA GLU A 160 -4.92 3.77 -14.21
C GLU A 160 -4.06 2.60 -14.64
N LYS A 161 -2.80 2.85 -15.03
CA LYS A 161 -1.82 1.79 -15.28
C LYS A 161 -1.64 0.90 -14.06
N LEU A 162 -1.53 1.50 -12.87
CA LEU A 162 -1.43 0.76 -11.60
C LEU A 162 -2.68 -0.09 -11.33
N MET A 163 -3.86 0.47 -11.58
CA MET A 163 -5.10 -0.29 -11.42
C MET A 163 -5.17 -1.47 -12.40
N GLY A 164 -4.79 -1.26 -13.66
CA GLY A 164 -4.65 -2.33 -14.67
C GLY A 164 -3.70 -3.44 -14.21
N ALA A 165 -2.50 -3.06 -13.75
CA ALA A 165 -1.52 -4.00 -13.22
C ALA A 165 -2.03 -4.77 -12.00
N ARG A 166 -2.79 -4.14 -11.10
CA ARG A 166 -3.40 -4.81 -9.93
C ARG A 166 -4.47 -5.84 -10.32
N TYR A 167 -5.27 -5.56 -11.35
CA TYR A 167 -6.21 -6.57 -11.88
C TYR A 167 -5.46 -7.77 -12.46
N PHE A 168 -4.38 -7.56 -13.21
CA PHE A 168 -3.52 -8.65 -13.67
C PHE A 168 -2.88 -9.43 -12.52
N LEU A 169 -2.43 -8.75 -11.47
CA LEU A 169 -1.87 -9.42 -10.31
C LEU A 169 -2.90 -10.27 -9.58
N ARG A 170 -4.14 -9.76 -9.39
CA ARG A 170 -5.25 -10.51 -8.80
C ARG A 170 -5.49 -11.82 -9.56
N LEU A 171 -5.53 -11.69 -10.88
CA LEU A 171 -5.69 -12.77 -11.84
C LEU A 171 -4.54 -13.78 -11.80
N CYS A 172 -3.31 -13.33 -11.52
CA CYS A 172 -2.14 -14.19 -11.42
C CYS A 172 -2.05 -14.95 -10.08
N VAL A 173 -2.61 -14.39 -9.01
CA VAL A 173 -2.53 -14.96 -7.66
C VAL A 173 -3.60 -16.04 -7.41
N ASP A 174 -4.79 -15.95 -8.02
CA ASP A 174 -5.80 -17.03 -7.91
C ASP A 174 -5.45 -18.19 -8.86
N PRO A 175 -5.16 -19.40 -8.35
CA PRO A 175 -4.82 -20.55 -9.17
C PRO A 175 -5.88 -20.90 -10.22
N ARG A 176 -7.17 -20.64 -9.92
CA ARG A 176 -8.29 -20.97 -10.82
C ARG A 176 -8.34 -20.04 -12.03
N THR A 177 -8.10 -18.75 -11.82
CA THR A 177 -8.05 -17.79 -12.94
C THR A 177 -6.74 -17.90 -13.69
N PHE A 178 -5.64 -18.17 -12.97
CA PHE A 178 -4.31 -18.30 -13.54
C PHE A 178 -4.27 -19.33 -14.68
N GLU A 179 -4.87 -20.51 -14.51
CA GLU A 179 -4.90 -21.54 -15.55
C GLU A 179 -5.52 -21.01 -16.85
N TYR A 180 -6.65 -20.30 -16.75
CA TYR A 180 -7.30 -19.69 -17.90
C TYR A 180 -6.41 -18.65 -18.59
N ILE A 181 -5.77 -17.78 -17.82
CA ILE A 181 -4.93 -16.70 -18.36
C ILE A 181 -3.63 -17.25 -18.94
N SER A 182 -3.08 -18.29 -18.34
CA SER A 182 -1.90 -18.99 -18.85
C SER A 182 -2.22 -19.69 -20.17
N ARG A 183 -3.42 -20.27 -20.32
CA ARG A 183 -3.88 -20.84 -21.60
C ARG A 183 -4.05 -19.76 -22.66
N GLN A 184 -4.59 -18.59 -22.30
CA GLN A 184 -4.66 -17.43 -23.19
C GLN A 184 -3.27 -16.91 -23.57
N ALA A 185 -2.33 -16.87 -22.62
CA ALA A 185 -0.93 -16.47 -22.88
C ALA A 185 -0.17 -17.46 -23.79
N MET A 186 -0.55 -18.73 -23.74
CA MET A 186 -0.01 -19.80 -24.60
C MET A 186 -0.83 -20.00 -25.88
N SER A 187 -2.00 -19.36 -26.01
CA SER A 187 -2.86 -19.50 -27.19
C SER A 187 -2.20 -18.80 -28.36
N THR A 188 -1.74 -19.59 -29.32
CA THR A 188 -1.19 -19.17 -30.61
C THR A 188 -2.31 -18.69 -31.53
N GLU A 189 -3.00 -17.60 -31.18
CA GLU A 189 -3.88 -16.89 -32.11
C GLU A 189 -3.09 -15.79 -32.80
N GLY A 190 -2.15 -16.20 -33.64
CA GLY A 190 -1.35 -15.32 -34.48
C GLY A 190 -0.70 -16.11 -35.60
N ASP A 191 -0.96 -15.70 -36.83
CA ASP A 191 -0.52 -16.27 -38.12
C ASP A 191 1.01 -16.36 -38.32
N GLN A 192 1.79 -16.17 -37.26
CA GLN A 192 3.25 -16.20 -37.24
C GLN A 192 3.76 -16.90 -35.97
N GLY A 193 3.58 -18.23 -35.89
CA GLY A 193 4.36 -19.21 -35.10
C GLY A 193 5.15 -18.75 -33.86
N GLY A 194 4.57 -17.93 -32.98
CA GLY A 194 5.28 -17.31 -31.87
C GLY A 194 4.37 -17.04 -30.67
N PHE A 195 4.95 -17.10 -29.48
CA PHE A 195 4.28 -16.82 -28.19
C PHE A 195 3.99 -15.32 -28.06
N ASN A 196 2.89 -14.81 -28.62
CA ASN A 196 2.51 -13.40 -28.53
C ASN A 196 1.45 -13.17 -27.46
N CYS A 197 1.85 -13.32 -26.19
CA CYS A 197 1.02 -12.90 -25.07
C CYS A 197 0.97 -11.36 -24.99
N THR A 198 -0.03 -10.76 -25.64
CA THR A 198 -0.15 -9.30 -25.83
C THR A 198 -0.15 -8.50 -24.54
N TRP A 199 -0.79 -8.98 -23.47
CA TRP A 199 -0.82 -8.26 -22.19
C TRP A 199 0.52 -8.34 -21.44
N LEU A 200 1.28 -9.42 -21.60
CA LEU A 200 2.58 -9.60 -20.92
C LEU A 200 3.65 -8.71 -21.55
N THR A 201 3.64 -8.57 -22.87
CA THR A 201 4.52 -7.65 -23.58
C THR A 201 4.19 -6.19 -23.23
N VAL A 202 2.90 -5.85 -23.06
CA VAL A 202 2.47 -4.54 -22.59
C VAL A 202 2.97 -4.27 -21.17
N LEU A 203 2.80 -5.20 -20.23
CA LEU A 203 3.34 -5.06 -18.87
C LEU A 203 4.86 -4.84 -18.86
N ALA A 204 5.61 -5.58 -19.68
CA ALA A 204 7.06 -5.43 -19.79
C ALA A 204 7.46 -4.08 -20.37
N ARG A 205 6.68 -3.56 -21.34
CA ARG A 205 6.86 -2.22 -21.90
C ARG A 205 6.59 -1.14 -20.87
N VAL A 206 5.46 -1.20 -20.17
CA VAL A 206 5.09 -0.24 -19.11
C VAL A 206 6.15 -0.22 -18.02
N LEU A 207 6.67 -1.38 -17.60
CA LEU A 207 7.75 -1.45 -16.62
C LEU A 207 9.03 -0.75 -17.08
N ARG A 208 9.31 -0.76 -18.40
CA ARG A 208 10.49 -0.12 -18.98
C ARG A 208 10.32 1.40 -19.08
N GLU A 209 9.12 1.85 -19.42
CA GLU A 209 8.79 3.27 -19.62
C GLU A 209 8.59 4.01 -18.27
N GLU A 210 7.93 3.39 -17.30
CA GLU A 210 7.49 4.01 -16.04
C GLU A 210 8.39 3.67 -14.84
N SER A 211 9.69 3.47 -15.08
CA SER A 211 10.65 3.01 -14.04
C SER A 211 11.03 4.06 -12.99
N MET A 212 10.48 5.29 -13.06
CA MET A 212 10.99 6.44 -12.32
C MET A 212 9.88 7.13 -11.51
N GLY A 213 9.94 7.06 -10.18
CA GLY A 213 9.17 7.93 -9.27
C GLY A 213 8.33 7.22 -8.20
N LEU A 214 7.35 6.40 -8.60
CA LEU A 214 6.42 5.71 -7.68
C LEU A 214 6.62 4.19 -7.74
N PHE A 215 7.15 3.61 -6.65
CA PHE A 215 7.53 2.19 -6.55
C PHE A 215 6.35 1.21 -6.70
N ASP A 216 5.11 1.66 -6.53
CA ASP A 216 3.91 0.80 -6.52
C ASP A 216 3.65 0.09 -7.86
N LEU A 217 3.77 0.82 -8.98
CA LEU A 217 3.51 0.25 -10.31
C LEU A 217 4.59 -0.76 -10.71
N PRO A 218 5.90 -0.44 -10.66
CA PRO A 218 6.95 -1.41 -10.93
C PRO A 218 6.90 -2.64 -10.03
N THR A 219 6.58 -2.47 -8.75
CA THR A 219 6.45 -3.59 -7.79
C THR A 219 5.28 -4.49 -8.15
N THR A 220 4.13 -3.92 -8.48
CA THR A 220 2.94 -4.70 -8.86
C THR A 220 3.21 -5.51 -10.14
N ILE A 221 3.84 -4.90 -11.15
CA ILE A 221 4.20 -5.60 -12.39
C ILE A 221 5.25 -6.69 -12.13
N SER A 222 6.26 -6.40 -11.29
CA SER A 222 7.27 -7.38 -10.91
C SER A 222 6.67 -8.57 -10.17
N ALA A 223 5.66 -8.35 -9.32
CA ALA A 223 4.92 -9.41 -8.67
C ALA A 223 4.14 -10.28 -9.67
N CYS A 224 3.58 -9.70 -10.74
CA CYS A 224 2.99 -10.49 -11.83
C CYS A 224 4.02 -11.41 -12.47
N PHE A 225 5.21 -10.89 -12.82
CA PHE A 225 6.29 -11.69 -13.40
C PHE A 225 6.77 -12.79 -12.44
N LEU A 226 6.82 -12.51 -11.15
CA LEU A 226 7.14 -13.50 -10.14
C LEU A 226 6.11 -14.63 -10.12
N CYS A 227 4.81 -14.31 -10.12
CA CYS A 227 3.75 -15.32 -10.17
C CYS A 227 3.88 -16.19 -11.43
N LEU A 228 4.12 -15.58 -12.59
CA LEU A 228 4.28 -16.29 -13.86
C LEU A 228 5.55 -17.18 -13.87
N SER A 229 6.62 -16.75 -13.20
CA SER A 229 7.87 -17.51 -13.11
C SER A 229 7.74 -18.83 -12.36
N THR A 230 6.69 -19.01 -11.56
CA THR A 230 6.42 -20.27 -10.86
C THR A 230 6.08 -21.42 -11.81
N TYR A 231 5.69 -21.11 -13.06
CA TYR A 231 5.31 -22.10 -14.07
C TYR A 231 6.35 -22.20 -15.18
N ALA A 232 7.01 -23.36 -15.29
CA ALA A 232 8.04 -23.61 -16.28
C ALA A 232 7.57 -23.44 -17.74
N SER A 233 6.28 -23.69 -18.02
CA SER A 233 5.68 -23.50 -19.35
C SER A 233 5.71 -22.06 -19.84
N LEU A 234 5.75 -21.09 -18.93
CA LEU A 234 5.77 -19.66 -19.26
C LEU A 234 7.20 -19.09 -19.30
N HIS A 235 8.22 -19.86 -18.95
CA HIS A 235 9.62 -19.40 -18.95
C HIS A 235 10.12 -18.93 -20.32
N PRO A 236 9.80 -19.58 -21.46
CA PRO A 236 10.18 -19.07 -22.78
C PRO A 236 9.57 -17.69 -23.08
N LEU A 237 8.32 -17.47 -22.67
CA LEU A 237 7.60 -16.20 -22.85
C LEU A 237 8.17 -15.08 -21.95
N LEU A 238 8.50 -15.41 -20.70
CA LEU A 238 9.19 -14.50 -19.78
C LEU A 238 10.58 -14.13 -20.30
N SER A 239 11.29 -15.08 -20.89
CA SER A 239 12.61 -14.84 -21.50
C SER A 239 12.49 -13.94 -22.74
N ALA A 240 11.51 -14.19 -23.61
CA ALA A 240 11.25 -13.39 -24.81
C ALA A 240 10.89 -11.93 -24.48
N SER A 241 10.14 -11.70 -23.40
CA SER A 241 9.78 -10.35 -22.93
C SER A 241 10.91 -9.62 -22.18
N GLN A 242 12.07 -10.27 -21.98
CA GLN A 242 13.21 -9.73 -21.24
C GLN A 242 12.87 -9.26 -19.81
N CYS A 243 11.82 -9.82 -19.20
CA CYS A 243 11.31 -9.37 -17.91
C CYS A 243 12.37 -9.41 -16.81
N GLY A 244 13.23 -10.44 -16.79
CA GLY A 244 14.31 -10.57 -15.82
C GLY A 244 15.35 -9.46 -15.92
N GLY A 245 15.76 -9.11 -17.14
CA GLY A 245 16.70 -8.01 -17.38
C GLY A 245 16.13 -6.64 -17.00
N ILE A 246 14.85 -6.41 -17.27
CA ILE A 246 14.16 -5.17 -16.88
C ILE A 246 14.04 -5.08 -15.35
N THR A 247 13.67 -6.18 -14.69
CA THR A 247 13.53 -6.24 -13.23
C THR A 247 14.87 -6.00 -12.53
N LEU A 248 15.97 -6.57 -13.04
CA LEU A 248 17.31 -6.33 -12.48
C LEU A 248 17.74 -4.87 -12.62
N LYS A 249 17.46 -4.23 -13.77
CA LYS A 249 17.73 -2.81 -13.97
C LYS A 249 16.94 -1.92 -13.00
N LEU A 250 15.68 -2.27 -12.75
CA LEU A 250 14.85 -1.58 -11.76
C LEU A 250 15.45 -1.68 -10.34
N ILE A 251 15.87 -2.89 -9.95
CA ILE A 251 16.52 -3.11 -8.65
C ILE A 251 17.82 -2.31 -8.54
N ASP A 252 18.67 -2.35 -9.57
CA ASP A 252 19.92 -1.58 -9.59
C ASP A 252 19.66 -0.07 -9.47
N HIS A 253 18.65 0.44 -10.17
CA HIS A 253 18.25 1.84 -10.05
C HIS A 253 17.83 2.21 -8.62
N GLU A 254 16.97 1.41 -8.00
CA GLU A 254 16.51 1.63 -6.61
C GLU A 254 17.66 1.57 -5.61
N VAL A 255 18.59 0.63 -5.78
CA VAL A 255 19.80 0.51 -4.95
C VAL A 255 20.67 1.75 -5.08
N GLN A 256 20.88 2.24 -6.31
CA GLN A 256 21.66 3.44 -6.56
C GLN A 256 21.01 4.70 -5.98
N GLU A 257 19.70 4.86 -6.10
CA GLU A 257 18.98 5.99 -5.51
C GLU A 257 19.11 6.00 -3.98
N ARG A 258 18.87 4.86 -3.33
CA ARG A 258 19.04 4.74 -1.88
C ARG A 258 20.48 5.00 -1.45
N ALA A 259 21.46 4.50 -2.21
CA ALA A 259 22.88 4.77 -1.94
C ALA A 259 23.22 6.26 -2.07
N ARG A 260 22.64 6.99 -3.04
CA ARG A 260 22.80 8.44 -3.17
C ARG A 260 22.16 9.19 -2.00
N ALA A 261 20.94 8.82 -1.62
CA ALA A 261 20.24 9.43 -0.48
C ALA A 261 21.02 9.24 0.83
N LEU A 262 21.58 8.05 1.06
CA LEU A 262 22.44 7.80 2.23
C LEU A 262 23.71 8.63 2.21
N ARG A 263 24.37 8.80 1.06
CA ARG A 263 25.56 9.66 0.93
C ARG A 263 25.24 11.13 1.24
N GLN A 264 24.14 11.64 0.70
CA GLN A 264 23.67 13.01 0.98
C GLN A 264 23.31 13.21 2.46
N GLY A 265 22.69 12.22 3.11
CA GLY A 265 22.40 12.28 4.55
C GLY A 265 23.67 12.26 5.41
N VAL A 266 24.69 11.47 5.03
CA VAL A 266 26.00 11.46 5.69
C VAL A 266 26.73 12.80 5.49
N ASP A 267 26.67 13.39 4.31
CA ASP A 267 27.28 14.69 4.02
C ASP A 267 26.58 15.83 4.80
N GLN A 268 25.25 15.81 4.92
CA GLN A 268 24.50 16.74 5.78
C GLN A 268 24.83 16.57 7.28
N CYS A 269 25.04 15.34 7.75
CA CYS A 269 25.51 15.08 9.12
C CYS A 269 26.95 15.59 9.34
N ARG A 270 27.82 15.49 8.34
CA ARG A 270 29.18 16.04 8.42
C ARG A 270 29.19 17.58 8.45
N ILE A 271 28.38 18.22 7.61
CA ILE A 271 28.26 19.69 7.58
C ILE A 271 27.68 20.25 8.89
N SER A 272 26.73 19.53 9.50
CA SER A 272 26.14 19.93 10.79
C SER A 272 27.03 19.66 12.00
N GLN A 273 28.00 18.73 11.90
CA GLN A 273 28.98 18.46 12.96
C GLN A 273 30.24 19.34 12.90
N ASP A 274 30.46 20.09 11.82
CA ASP A 274 31.63 20.95 11.64
C ASP A 274 31.30 22.42 11.27
N PRO A 275 30.50 23.15 12.08
CA PRO A 275 30.24 24.58 11.85
C PRO A 275 31.49 25.47 12.08
N GLY A 276 32.59 24.92 12.61
CA GLY A 276 33.81 25.65 12.97
C GLY A 276 34.95 25.58 11.93
N GLY A 277 34.88 24.68 10.94
CA GLY A 277 35.93 24.52 9.92
C GLY A 277 35.94 25.62 8.86
N LEU A 278 34.76 26.07 8.41
CA LEU A 278 34.62 27.09 7.36
C LEU A 278 35.08 28.48 7.81
N ALA A 279 34.96 28.81 9.11
CA ALA A 279 35.46 30.08 9.65
C ALA A 279 37.00 30.12 9.82
N ARG A 280 37.69 28.98 9.64
CA ARG A 280 39.15 28.87 9.84
C ARG A 280 39.95 29.03 8.55
N GLU A 281 39.36 28.77 7.38
CA GLU A 281 40.03 29.00 6.10
C GLU A 281 40.05 30.46 5.66
N GLU A 282 39.00 31.25 5.95
CA GLU A 282 39.00 32.69 5.60
C GLU A 282 40.03 33.51 6.40
N ARG A 283 40.50 33.02 7.56
CA ARG A 283 41.59 33.67 8.33
C ARG A 283 42.99 33.32 7.85
N LYS A 284 43.16 32.36 6.94
CA LYS A 284 44.47 32.00 6.37
C LYS A 284 44.77 32.71 5.05
N VAL A 285 43.77 33.28 4.39
CA VAL A 285 43.94 34.09 3.17
C VAL A 285 44.24 35.57 3.49
N MET A 286 44.16 35.97 4.76
CA MET A 286 44.36 37.35 5.22
C MET A 286 45.54 37.50 6.20
N LYS A 287 46.63 36.76 5.96
CA LYS A 287 47.93 36.96 6.59
C LYS A 287 49.04 36.90 5.57
#